data_AF-A0A961VXB8-F1
#
_entry.id   AF-A0A961VXB8-F1
#
_cell.length_a   1.000
_cell.length_b   1.000
_cell.length_c   1.000
_cell.angle_alpha   90.00
_cell.angle_beta   90.00
_cell.angle_gamma   90.00
#
_symmetry.space_group_name_H-M   'P 1'
#
loop_
_entity.id
_entity.type
_entity.pdbx_description
1 polymer ?
#
loop_
_entity_poly.entity_id
_entity_poly.type
_entity_poly.pdbx_seq_one_letter_code
_entity_poly.pdbx_strand_id
1 'polypeptide(L)'
;MKARKIGLACAVLMATSLGVQAQGGPVASACKDDITTHCAGKSHQNREVRNCLEANKAKLSAACKAALESTGPGKGMGGMGGMGGMGGGMGR
;
A
#
# COMPACT_ATOMS: atom_id res chain seq x y z
N MET A 1 -10.27 -30.08 -41.60
CA MET A 1 -10.93 -28.93 -42.26
C MET A 1 -12.38 -28.81 -41.79
N LYS A 2 -12.69 -27.97 -40.79
CA LYS A 2 -13.86 -27.07 -40.71
C LYS A 2 -13.95 -26.41 -39.31
N ALA A 3 -12.91 -25.66 -38.94
CA ALA A 3 -13.04 -24.64 -37.90
C ALA A 3 -13.94 -23.53 -38.46
N ARG A 4 -15.17 -23.42 -37.96
CA ARG A 4 -16.09 -22.35 -38.37
C ARG A 4 -17.05 -21.98 -37.24
N LYS A 5 -16.96 -20.70 -36.85
CA LYS A 5 -17.98 -19.86 -36.18
C LYS A 5 -17.87 -19.76 -34.65
N ILE A 6 -16.71 -19.31 -34.19
CA ILE A 6 -16.65 -18.35 -33.08
C ILE A 6 -16.95 -16.99 -33.70
N GLY A 7 -17.93 -16.23 -33.21
CA GLY A 7 -18.12 -14.87 -33.70
C GLY A 7 -19.46 -14.25 -33.37
N LEU A 8 -19.47 -13.50 -32.27
CA LEU A 8 -20.33 -12.35 -31.98
C LEU A 8 -21.66 -12.60 -31.24
N ALA A 9 -21.62 -12.21 -29.96
CA ALA A 9 -22.69 -11.57 -29.19
C ALA A 9 -23.73 -12.44 -28.45
N CYS A 10 -23.26 -13.26 -27.50
CA CYS A 10 -23.87 -13.34 -26.17
C CYS A 10 -22.80 -13.75 -25.16
N ALA A 11 -22.85 -13.16 -23.96
CA ALA A 11 -22.04 -13.48 -22.77
C ALA A 11 -20.67 -12.78 -22.61
N VAL A 12 -20.67 -11.45 -22.50
CA VAL A 12 -19.81 -10.79 -21.50
C VAL A 12 -20.70 -9.95 -20.58
N LEU A 13 -21.58 -10.65 -19.85
CA LEU A 13 -22.20 -10.21 -18.61
C LEU A 13 -21.34 -10.73 -17.45
N MET A 14 -20.09 -10.27 -17.36
CA MET A 14 -19.25 -10.49 -16.19
C MET A 14 -18.74 -9.14 -15.71
N ALA A 15 -19.57 -8.50 -14.89
CA ALA A 15 -19.14 -7.50 -13.94
C ALA A 15 -18.28 -8.19 -12.87
N THR A 16 -16.99 -7.88 -12.76
CA THR A 16 -16.24 -8.23 -11.55
C THR A 16 -15.16 -7.19 -11.25
N SER A 17 -15.48 -6.37 -10.25
CA SER A 17 -14.58 -5.69 -9.31
C SER A 17 -13.59 -4.66 -9.86
N LEU A 18 -14.05 -3.42 -9.86
CA LEU A 18 -13.27 -2.22 -9.52
C LEU A 18 -12.55 -2.46 -8.18
N GLY A 19 -11.37 -3.08 -8.22
CA GLY A 19 -10.45 -3.08 -7.10
C GLY A 19 -9.82 -1.69 -6.98
N VAL A 20 -10.57 -0.71 -6.47
CA VAL A 20 -9.98 0.55 -5.99
C VAL A 20 -9.28 0.22 -4.68
N GLN A 21 -8.14 -0.47 -4.80
CA GLN A 21 -7.24 -0.64 -3.68
C GLN A 21 -6.74 0.76 -3.38
N ALA A 22 -7.15 1.33 -2.25
CA ALA A 22 -6.59 2.57 -1.75
C ALA A 22 -5.07 2.48 -1.91
N GLN A 23 -4.49 3.29 -2.80
CA GLN A 23 -3.08 3.22 -3.20
C GLN A 23 -2.16 3.74 -2.10
N GLY A 24 -2.54 3.56 -0.83
CA GLY A 24 -1.72 3.80 0.33
C GLY A 24 -0.84 2.59 0.59
N GLY A 25 0.47 2.77 0.59
CA GLY A 25 1.40 1.71 1.00
C GLY A 25 1.11 1.22 2.43
N PRO A 26 1.71 0.09 2.86
CA PRO A 26 1.47 -0.53 4.18
C PRO A 26 1.58 0.44 5.36
N VAL A 27 2.46 1.43 5.26
CA VAL A 27 2.61 2.52 6.25
C VAL A 27 1.37 3.41 6.32
N ALA A 28 0.79 3.81 5.18
CA ALA A 28 -0.36 4.70 5.16
C ALA A 28 -1.61 4.04 5.78
N SER A 29 -1.74 2.72 5.63
CA SER A 29 -2.83 1.95 6.24
C SER A 29 -2.62 1.76 7.75
N ALA A 30 -1.40 1.40 8.18
CA ALA A 30 -1.10 1.17 9.59
C ALA A 30 -1.04 2.47 10.42
N CYS A 31 -0.65 3.58 9.80
CA CYS A 31 -0.50 4.88 10.45
C CYS A 31 -1.72 5.78 10.26
N LYS A 32 -2.87 5.27 9.79
CA LYS A 32 -3.99 6.12 9.35
C LYS A 32 -4.45 7.13 10.42
N ASP A 33 -4.73 6.66 11.63
CA ASP A 33 -5.10 7.53 12.76
C ASP A 33 -4.01 8.55 13.09
N ASP A 34 -2.76 8.09 13.23
CA ASP A 34 -1.62 8.96 13.49
C ASP A 34 -1.41 10.03 12.39
N ILE A 35 -1.65 9.68 11.13
CA ILE A 35 -1.57 10.60 10.00
C ILE A 35 -2.65 11.67 10.15
N THR A 36 -3.89 11.28 10.49
CA THR A 36 -4.97 12.26 10.69
C THR A 36 -4.76 13.16 11.91
N THR A 37 -4.10 12.67 12.97
CA THR A 37 -3.86 13.44 14.19
C THR A 37 -2.63 14.34 14.10
N HIS A 38 -1.52 13.84 13.54
CA HIS A 38 -0.23 14.52 13.57
C HIS A 38 0.22 15.07 12.20
N CYS A 39 -0.31 14.52 11.11
CA CYS A 39 0.14 14.79 9.74
C CYS A 39 -1.00 15.15 8.79
N ALA A 40 -2.10 15.70 9.31
CA ALA A 40 -3.24 16.13 8.50
C ALA A 40 -2.79 17.12 7.42
N GLY A 41 -3.27 16.93 6.18
CA GLY A 41 -2.93 17.79 5.04
C GLY A 41 -1.57 17.49 4.39
N LYS A 42 -0.81 16.49 4.84
CA LYS A 42 0.39 16.03 4.12
C LYS A 42 0.01 15.19 2.91
N SER A 43 0.67 15.41 1.78
CA SER A 43 0.43 14.58 0.60
C SER A 43 1.01 13.18 0.79
N HIS A 44 0.25 12.16 0.42
CA HIS A 44 0.78 10.80 0.30
C HIS A 44 1.80 10.68 -0.84
N GLN A 45 1.83 11.65 -1.75
CA GLN A 45 2.81 11.78 -2.81
C GLN A 45 4.15 12.30 -2.23
N ASN A 46 5.26 12.01 -2.91
CA ASN A 46 6.59 12.51 -2.54
C ASN A 46 7.00 12.24 -1.08
N ARG A 47 6.41 11.23 -0.42
CA ARG A 47 6.77 10.80 0.94
C ARG A 47 6.54 11.84 2.03
N GLU A 48 5.77 12.91 1.80
CA GLU A 48 5.56 13.96 2.81
C GLU A 48 4.92 13.42 4.09
N VAL A 49 3.90 12.56 3.93
CA VAL A 49 3.29 11.86 5.07
C VAL A 49 4.33 11.07 5.85
N ARG A 50 5.19 10.31 5.15
CA ARG A 50 6.22 9.52 5.82
C ARG A 50 7.21 10.43 6.54
N ASN A 51 7.67 11.52 5.93
CA ASN A 51 8.58 12.46 6.58
C ASN A 51 7.98 13.06 7.86
N CYS A 52 6.69 13.41 7.81
CA CYS A 52 5.97 13.89 8.98
C CYS A 52 5.88 12.83 10.09
N LEU A 53 5.58 11.59 9.73
CA LEU A 53 5.59 10.47 10.67
C LEU A 53 6.99 10.24 11.24
N GLU A 54 8.05 10.29 10.43
CA GLU A 54 9.43 10.12 10.93
C GLU A 54 9.82 11.21 11.93
N ALA A 55 9.43 12.47 11.68
CA ALA A 55 9.64 13.59 12.61
C ALA A 55 8.83 13.45 13.91
N ASN A 56 7.67 12.80 13.87
CA ASN A 56 6.80 12.61 15.02
C ASN A 56 6.90 11.21 15.64
N LYS A 57 7.87 10.38 15.23
CA LYS A 57 7.97 8.96 15.62
C LYS A 57 7.70 8.73 17.10
N ALA A 58 8.26 9.51 18.01
CA ALA A 58 8.04 9.35 19.44
C ALA A 58 6.56 9.40 19.87
N LYS A 59 5.76 10.25 19.19
CA LYS A 59 4.34 10.52 19.48
C LYS A 59 3.38 9.53 18.82
N LEU A 60 3.84 8.76 17.84
CA LEU A 60 2.98 7.84 17.10
C LEU A 60 2.63 6.58 17.90
N SER A 61 1.55 5.91 17.48
CA SER A 61 1.18 4.58 17.95
C SER A 61 2.29 3.53 17.73
N ALA A 62 2.29 2.49 18.56
CA ALA A 62 3.24 1.37 18.42
C ALA A 62 3.10 0.66 17.07
N ALA A 63 1.87 0.52 16.57
CA ALA A 63 1.59 -0.09 15.28
C ALA A 63 2.21 0.71 14.11
N CYS A 64 2.08 2.04 14.13
CA CYS A 64 2.67 2.88 13.11
C CYS A 64 4.21 2.89 13.15
N LYS A 65 4.80 2.91 14.36
CA LYS A 65 6.26 2.76 14.54
C LYS A 65 6.76 1.46 13.91
N ALA A 66 6.14 0.34 14.24
CA ALA A 66 6.51 -0.97 13.70
C ALA A 66 6.37 -1.01 12.16
N ALA A 67 5.31 -0.43 11.60
CA ALA A 67 5.12 -0.35 10.16
C ALA A 67 6.20 0.52 9.48
N LEU A 68 6.59 1.65 10.08
CA LEU A 68 7.68 2.50 9.58
C LEU A 68 9.02 1.75 9.56
N GLU A 69 9.32 0.98 10.60
CA GLU A 69 10.55 0.20 10.70
C GLU A 69 10.56 -0.96 9.70
N SER A 70 9.47 -1.72 9.59
CA SER A 70 9.37 -2.89 8.70
C SER A 70 9.45 -2.54 7.21
N THR A 71 9.11 -1.31 6.84
CA THR A 71 9.07 -0.89 5.42
C THR A 71 10.32 -0.15 4.97
N GLY A 72 11.23 0.16 5.91
CA GLY A 72 12.48 0.85 5.64
C GLY A 72 12.32 2.31 5.14
N PRO A 73 13.37 3.13 5.22
CA PRO A 73 13.36 4.46 4.65
C PRO A 73 13.43 4.32 3.13
N GLY A 74 12.28 4.16 2.45
CA GLY A 74 12.24 3.91 1.01
C GLY A 74 13.25 4.77 0.25
N LYS A 75 14.35 4.16 -0.19
CA LYS A 75 15.35 4.86 -0.99
C LYS A 75 14.89 4.68 -2.42
N GLY A 76 14.58 5.77 -3.10
CA GLY A 76 14.34 5.74 -4.54
C GLY A 76 15.49 5.03 -5.25
N MET A 77 15.14 4.14 -6.16
CA MET A 77 15.93 3.55 -7.24
C MET A 77 17.46 3.77 -7.14
N GLY A 78 18.19 2.76 -6.66
CA GLY A 78 19.65 2.74 -6.72
C GLY A 78 20.27 1.77 -5.71
N GLY A 79 20.34 0.49 -6.06
CA GLY A 79 21.19 -0.49 -5.37
C GLY A 79 20.48 -1.81 -5.04
N MET A 80 20.92 -2.88 -5.69
CA MET A 80 20.72 -4.25 -5.24
C MET A 80 21.07 -4.37 -3.75
N GLY A 81 20.13 -4.79 -2.90
CA GLY A 81 20.42 -5.17 -1.51
C GLY A 81 19.24 -4.92 -0.57
N GLY A 82 18.51 -5.97 -0.21
CA GLY A 82 17.49 -5.87 0.84
C GLY A 82 16.44 -6.95 0.80
N MET A 83 16.85 -8.21 0.91
CA MET A 83 15.97 -9.29 1.35
C MET A 83 15.53 -8.96 2.79
N GLY A 84 14.26 -8.69 3.02
CA GLY A 84 13.75 -8.40 4.36
C GLY A 84 12.25 -8.18 4.41
N GLY A 85 11.52 -9.17 4.95
CA GLY A 85 10.16 -8.95 5.45
C GLY A 85 9.08 -9.91 4.98
N MET A 86 9.35 -11.22 4.98
CA MET A 86 8.28 -12.20 5.15
C MET A 86 7.74 -12.09 6.59
N GLY A 87 6.44 -11.87 6.76
CA GLY A 87 5.74 -11.99 8.05
C GLY A 87 4.41 -11.27 8.01
N GLY A 88 3.26 -11.88 8.25
CA GLY A 88 2.90 -13.26 8.58
C GLY A 88 1.37 -13.26 8.69
N GLY A 89 0.71 -14.28 8.13
CA GLY A 89 -0.72 -14.43 8.31
C GLY A 89 -1.07 -14.66 9.77
N MET A 90 -2.11 -13.99 10.27
CA MET A 90 -2.78 -14.34 11.51
C MET A 90 -4.28 -14.25 11.24
N GLY A 91 -4.90 -15.43 11.14
CA GLY A 91 -6.28 -15.60 10.72
C GLY A 91 -7.31 -15.27 11.80
N ARG A 92 -8.53 -15.03 11.32
CA ARG A 92 -9.78 -15.63 11.77
C ARG A 92 -10.67 -15.82 10.55
#